data_AF-A0A3Q9FC29-F1
#
_entry.id   AF-A0A3Q9FC29-F1
#
_cell.length_a   1.000
_cell.length_b   1.000
_cell.length_c   1.000
_cell.angle_alpha   90.00
_cell.angle_beta   90.00
_cell.angle_gamma   90.00
#
_symmetry.space_group_name_H-M   'P 1'
#
loop_
_entity.id
_entity.type
_entity.pdbx_description
1 polymer ?
#
loop_
_entity_poly.entity_id
_entity_poly.type
_entity_poly.pdbx_seq_one_letter_code
_entity_poly.pdbx_strand_id
1 'polypeptide(L)'
;MKQERLSVDVAIVGAGPAGLSAARAAARSGATVAIIDDNPRAGGQIWRQPAAAAPTPAAAERLAVLRQPNVMHLAATRIVAETQPGTLLLEDDERGRLLDFRTLILCCGARELLLPFPGWTLPGVTGAGGLQALIKYGLDVRGQRTVIAGSGPLLLASAATARQAGARVSHVLEQAAWGDVAGFGAGLWRWPSKLAQAAKLVTAAYRPDAHVVEAFGDQRLERVRIRQGDREFDVDCDRLACGFGLVPNTVLPRHLGCRIEHGAVAVDAHQRTSRDGYFAAGECTGVGGSELAMVEGEIAGYAATGQTAHLVALVARRAHWQAFADAARERFAIREPIRRLARPDTLLCRCEDVRFDAVAREPGWTAAKLQSRCGMGACQGRVCGAAAQALFGWTPPAPRTPLVPARVGTLMLDGAASCDGA
;
A
#
# COMPACT_ATOMS: atom_id res chain seq x y z
N MET A 1 -10.97 29.22 18.31
CA MET A 1 -9.87 28.63 17.52
C MET A 1 -9.90 29.27 16.14
N LYS A 2 -8.81 29.89 15.66
CA LYS A 2 -8.76 30.37 14.27
C LYS A 2 -8.77 29.15 13.35
N GLN A 3 -9.85 28.93 12.62
CA GLN A 3 -9.91 27.96 11.53
C GLN A 3 -8.85 28.33 10.50
N GLU A 4 -7.92 27.43 10.23
CA GLU A 4 -6.98 27.61 9.14
C GLU A 4 -7.53 26.89 7.92
N ARG A 5 -7.98 27.70 6.96
CA ARG A 5 -8.54 27.27 5.69
C ARG A 5 -7.55 27.59 4.59
N LEU A 6 -7.11 26.55 3.88
CA LEU A 6 -6.18 26.62 2.77
C LEU A 6 -6.94 26.41 1.46
N SER A 7 -6.47 27.00 0.37
CA SER A 7 -7.07 26.82 -0.96
C SER A 7 -5.99 26.58 -2.00
N VAL A 8 -6.20 25.59 -2.88
CA VAL A 8 -5.29 25.25 -3.98
C VAL A 8 -6.06 24.87 -5.25
N ASP A 9 -5.38 24.90 -6.39
CA ASP A 9 -5.93 24.40 -7.65
C ASP A 9 -5.95 22.86 -7.69
N VAL A 10 -4.88 22.22 -7.21
CA VAL A 10 -4.70 20.78 -7.25
C VAL A 10 -4.31 20.24 -5.88
N ALA A 11 -5.16 19.41 -5.28
CA ALA A 11 -4.81 18.61 -4.12
C ALA A 11 -4.37 17.20 -4.54
N ILE A 12 -3.31 16.68 -3.92
CA ILE A 12 -2.74 15.37 -4.23
C ILE A 12 -2.62 14.57 -2.93
N VAL A 13 -3.23 13.39 -2.90
CA VAL A 13 -3.21 12.52 -1.72
C VAL A 13 -2.13 11.46 -1.87
N GLY A 14 -1.02 11.64 -1.15
CA GLY A 14 0.12 10.74 -1.09
C GLY A 14 1.35 11.32 -1.79
N ALA A 15 2.49 11.34 -1.11
CA ALA A 15 3.80 11.79 -1.57
C ALA A 15 4.70 10.61 -2.01
N GLY A 16 4.09 9.55 -2.55
CA GLY A 16 4.79 8.43 -3.18
C GLY A 16 5.19 8.70 -4.64
N PRO A 17 5.66 7.68 -5.38
CA PRO A 17 6.06 7.84 -6.78
C PRO A 17 4.99 8.45 -7.69
N ALA A 18 3.73 8.04 -7.55
CA ALA A 18 2.63 8.62 -8.31
C ALA A 18 2.39 10.09 -7.95
N GLY A 19 2.24 10.41 -6.67
CA GLY A 19 1.93 11.77 -6.24
C GLY A 19 3.04 12.77 -6.50
N LEU A 20 4.32 12.38 -6.34
CA LEU A 20 5.45 13.24 -6.70
C LEU A 20 5.52 13.50 -8.21
N SER A 21 5.23 12.49 -9.04
CA SER A 21 5.12 12.68 -10.49
C SER A 21 3.92 13.57 -10.87
N ALA A 22 2.77 13.37 -10.23
CA ALA A 22 1.57 14.17 -10.45
C ALA A 22 1.79 15.63 -10.07
N ALA A 23 2.39 15.89 -8.91
CA ALA A 23 2.75 17.22 -8.47
C ALA A 23 3.69 17.90 -9.46
N ARG A 24 4.70 17.18 -9.96
CA ARG A 24 5.66 17.74 -10.92
C ARG A 24 5.03 18.06 -12.26
N ALA A 25 4.06 17.28 -12.72
CA ALA A 25 3.33 17.54 -13.95
C ALA A 25 2.33 18.70 -13.79
N ALA A 26 1.57 18.72 -12.69
CA ALA A 26 0.61 19.77 -12.38
C ALA A 26 1.30 21.12 -12.15
N ALA A 27 2.39 21.17 -11.39
CA ALA A 27 3.07 22.42 -11.06
C ALA A 27 3.65 23.16 -12.27
N ARG A 28 3.86 22.48 -13.41
CA ARG A 28 4.33 23.09 -14.67
C ARG A 28 3.34 24.08 -15.28
N SER A 29 2.04 23.96 -14.98
CA SER A 29 1.04 24.95 -15.45
C SER A 29 1.05 26.24 -14.65
N GLY A 30 1.82 26.32 -13.56
CA GLY A 30 1.74 27.40 -12.58
C GLY A 30 0.60 27.25 -11.55
N ALA A 31 -0.18 26.18 -11.62
CA ALA A 31 -1.22 25.87 -10.65
C ALA A 31 -0.63 25.74 -9.22
N THR A 32 -1.41 26.16 -8.23
CA THR A 32 -1.10 25.92 -6.81
C THR A 32 -1.38 24.46 -6.46
N VAL A 33 -0.41 23.77 -5.85
CA VAL A 33 -0.48 22.34 -5.55
C VAL A 33 -0.29 22.09 -4.06
N ALA A 34 -1.18 21.32 -3.45
CA ALA A 34 -0.96 20.74 -2.12
C ALA A 34 -0.75 19.23 -2.21
N ILE A 35 0.32 18.71 -1.62
CA ILE A 35 0.55 17.28 -1.44
C ILE A 35 0.30 16.93 0.02
N ILE A 36 -0.66 16.06 0.30
CA ILE A 36 -1.01 15.59 1.64
C ILE A 36 -0.46 14.17 1.82
N ASP A 37 0.36 13.94 2.83
CA ASP A 37 0.89 12.61 3.13
C ASP A 37 0.91 12.37 4.64
N ASP A 38 0.53 11.16 5.04
CA ASP A 38 0.48 10.76 6.45
C ASP A 38 1.86 10.39 7.02
N ASN A 39 2.87 10.20 6.17
CA ASN A 39 4.24 9.98 6.60
C ASN A 39 4.92 11.33 6.89
N PRO A 40 5.83 11.37 7.87
CA PRO A 40 6.62 12.58 8.17
C PRO A 40 7.53 13.03 7.01
N ARG A 41 7.83 12.14 6.05
CA ARG A 41 8.71 12.42 4.92
C ARG A 41 8.12 11.84 3.65
N ALA A 42 8.21 12.62 2.57
CA ALA A 42 7.85 12.18 1.23
C ALA A 42 8.76 11.06 0.71
N GLY A 43 8.27 10.34 -0.30
CA GLY A 43 8.97 9.24 -0.97
C GLY A 43 8.18 7.94 -1.02
N GLY A 44 7.05 7.87 -0.29
CA GLY A 44 6.22 6.66 -0.17
C GLY A 44 7.03 5.46 0.30
N GLN A 45 6.74 4.26 -0.20
CA GLN A 45 7.46 3.03 0.18
C GLN A 45 8.82 2.87 -0.52
N ILE A 46 8.99 3.51 -1.68
CA ILE A 46 10.14 3.31 -2.57
C ILE A 46 11.33 4.14 -2.10
N TRP A 47 11.14 5.45 -1.93
CA TRP A 47 12.19 6.38 -1.52
C TRP A 47 12.15 6.71 -0.02
N ARG A 48 11.45 5.87 0.78
CA ARG A 48 11.46 5.93 2.24
C ARG A 48 12.90 5.94 2.76
N GLN A 49 13.23 6.92 3.58
CA GLN A 49 14.58 7.13 4.13
C GLN A 49 14.53 7.25 5.67
N PRO A 50 15.54 6.71 6.37
CA PRO A 50 15.77 7.03 7.78
C PRO A 50 15.92 8.54 7.99
N ALA A 51 15.53 9.05 9.16
CA ALA A 51 15.61 10.48 9.50
C ALA A 51 17.01 11.08 9.22
N ALA A 52 18.08 10.36 9.56
CA ALA A 52 19.46 10.81 9.45
C ALA A 52 20.12 10.56 8.07
N ALA A 53 19.44 9.93 7.10
CA ALA A 53 20.03 9.59 5.81
C ALA A 53 19.79 10.67 4.75
N ALA A 54 20.83 10.94 3.95
CA ALA A 54 20.70 11.74 2.73
C ALA A 54 19.97 10.95 1.64
N PRO A 55 19.12 11.59 0.81
CA PRO A 55 18.50 10.93 -0.33
C PRO A 55 19.54 10.42 -1.32
N THR A 56 19.29 9.26 -1.90
CA THR A 56 20.03 8.84 -3.11
C THR A 56 19.79 9.85 -4.23
N PRO A 57 20.70 10.00 -5.21
CA PRO A 57 20.52 10.96 -6.31
C PRO A 57 19.17 10.80 -7.04
N ALA A 58 18.76 9.55 -7.29
CA ALA A 58 17.46 9.25 -7.89
C ALA A 58 16.28 9.67 -7.02
N ALA A 59 16.38 9.53 -5.69
CA ALA A 59 15.35 10.01 -4.77
C ALA A 59 15.34 11.55 -4.69
N ALA A 60 16.53 12.17 -4.64
CA ALA A 60 16.67 13.63 -4.59
C ALA A 60 16.03 14.32 -5.80
N GLU A 61 16.24 13.79 -7.00
CA GLU A 61 15.62 14.28 -8.24
C GLU A 61 14.08 14.28 -8.14
N ARG A 62 13.51 13.21 -7.56
CA ARG A 62 12.06 13.04 -7.44
C ARG A 62 11.45 13.93 -6.36
N LEU A 63 12.19 14.15 -5.27
CA LEU A 63 11.79 15.02 -4.18
C LEU A 63 11.97 16.52 -4.49
N ALA A 64 12.68 16.88 -5.55
CA ALA A 64 12.93 18.27 -5.93
C ALA A 64 11.64 19.08 -6.17
N VAL A 65 10.54 18.43 -6.55
CA VAL A 65 9.23 19.08 -6.73
C VAL A 65 8.74 19.77 -5.45
N LEU A 66 9.11 19.25 -4.27
CA LEU A 66 8.70 19.81 -2.98
C LEU A 66 9.32 21.18 -2.68
N ARG A 67 10.29 21.62 -3.50
CA ARG A 67 10.95 22.93 -3.39
C ARG A 67 10.40 23.96 -4.37
N GLN A 68 9.41 23.59 -5.19
CA GLN A 68 8.80 24.53 -6.13
C GLN A 68 7.93 25.54 -5.37
N PRO A 69 7.93 26.82 -5.77
CA PRO A 69 7.26 27.90 -5.03
C PRO A 69 5.74 27.75 -4.97
N ASN A 70 5.14 27.06 -5.94
CA ASN A 70 3.71 26.77 -6.03
C ASN A 70 3.32 25.39 -5.47
N VAL A 71 4.24 24.69 -4.78
CA VAL A 71 3.99 23.37 -4.20
C VAL A 71 4.11 23.43 -2.68
N MET A 72 3.01 23.13 -2.00
CA MET A 72 2.92 22.98 -0.55
C MET A 72 2.90 21.49 -0.20
N HIS A 73 3.74 21.08 0.75
CA HIS A 73 3.75 19.71 1.26
C HIS A 73 3.26 19.66 2.71
N LEU A 74 2.08 19.07 2.90
CA LEU A 74 1.46 18.81 4.19
C LEU A 74 1.89 17.40 4.65
N ALA A 75 3.09 17.31 5.20
CA ALA A 75 3.65 16.07 5.76
C ALA A 75 2.99 15.71 7.09
N ALA A 76 3.07 14.43 7.49
CA ALA A 76 2.46 13.92 8.73
C ALA A 76 0.99 14.34 8.90
N THR A 77 0.28 14.55 7.79
CA THR A 77 -1.08 15.11 7.76
C THR A 77 -2.03 14.04 7.26
N ARG A 78 -3.05 13.74 8.07
CA ARG A 78 -4.06 12.72 7.77
C ARG A 78 -5.32 13.37 7.24
N ILE A 79 -6.01 12.68 6.32
CA ILE A 79 -7.34 13.07 5.87
C ILE A 79 -8.36 12.41 6.78
N VAL A 80 -9.15 13.24 7.48
CA VAL A 80 -10.20 12.81 8.39
C VAL A 80 -11.50 12.56 7.64
N ALA A 81 -11.85 13.45 6.71
CA ALA A 81 -13.12 13.41 5.97
C ALA A 81 -13.04 14.26 4.70
N GLU A 82 -13.98 14.04 3.79
CA GLU A 82 -14.49 15.10 2.92
C GLU A 82 -15.69 15.74 3.63
N THR A 83 -15.62 17.06 3.89
CA THR A 83 -16.72 17.79 4.57
C THR A 83 -17.82 18.13 3.58
N GLN A 84 -17.42 18.52 2.38
CA GLN A 84 -18.28 18.82 1.24
C GLN A 84 -17.48 18.62 -0.05
N PRO A 85 -18.14 18.49 -1.22
CA PRO A 85 -17.44 18.41 -2.50
C PRO A 85 -16.42 19.54 -2.67
N GLY A 86 -15.15 19.17 -2.82
CA GLY A 86 -14.07 20.15 -3.01
C GLY A 86 -13.37 20.61 -1.72
N THR A 87 -13.73 20.08 -0.55
CA THR A 87 -13.09 20.44 0.73
C THR A 87 -12.72 19.20 1.56
N LEU A 88 -11.44 19.06 1.90
CA LEU A 88 -10.95 18.01 2.82
C LEU A 88 -10.77 18.54 4.24
N LEU A 89 -11.16 17.74 5.24
CA LEU A 89 -10.77 17.93 6.63
C LEU A 89 -9.47 17.19 6.91
N LEU A 90 -8.45 17.95 7.31
CA LEU A 90 -7.10 17.47 7.55
C LEU A 90 -6.75 17.55 9.03
N GLU A 91 -5.89 16.65 9.49
CA GLU A 91 -5.34 16.65 10.85
C GLU A 91 -3.85 16.28 10.85
N ASP A 92 -3.01 17.20 11.35
CA ASP A 92 -1.63 16.92 11.76
C ASP A 92 -1.57 16.70 13.28
N ASP A 93 -0.38 16.57 13.87
CA ASP A 93 -0.20 16.40 15.31
C ASP A 93 -0.64 17.63 16.13
N GLU A 94 -0.52 18.83 15.56
CA GLU A 94 -0.78 20.11 16.22
C GLU A 94 -2.25 20.58 16.09
N ARG A 95 -2.85 20.51 14.90
CA ARG A 95 -4.15 21.12 14.59
C ARG A 95 -4.95 20.43 13.48
N GLY A 96 -6.24 20.75 13.44
CA GLY A 96 -7.14 20.45 12.32
C GLY A 96 -7.20 21.62 11.33
N ARG A 97 -7.36 21.34 10.03
CA ARG A 97 -7.43 22.36 8.97
C ARG A 97 -8.43 21.95 7.89
N LEU A 98 -8.96 22.93 7.17
CA LEU A 98 -9.74 22.69 5.96
C LEU A 98 -8.89 23.01 4.72
N LEU A 99 -8.95 22.15 3.71
CA LEU A 99 -8.29 22.37 2.43
C LEU A 99 -9.32 22.34 1.31
N ASP A 100 -9.56 23.50 0.71
CA ASP A 100 -10.33 23.61 -0.53
C ASP A 100 -9.46 23.32 -1.74
N PHE A 101 -10.03 22.64 -2.74
CA PHE A 101 -9.34 22.30 -3.98
C PHE A 101 -10.28 22.38 -5.18
N ARG A 102 -9.73 22.72 -6.36
CA ARG A 102 -10.48 22.63 -7.63
C ARG A 102 -10.48 21.21 -8.19
N THR A 103 -9.33 20.53 -8.11
CA THR A 103 -9.18 19.13 -8.54
C THR A 103 -8.45 18.30 -7.48
N LEU A 104 -8.77 17.00 -7.42
CA LEU A 104 -8.13 16.05 -6.50
C LEU A 104 -7.47 14.91 -7.27
N ILE A 105 -6.22 14.59 -6.93
CA ILE A 105 -5.51 13.42 -7.46
C ILE A 105 -5.25 12.43 -6.32
N LEU A 106 -5.90 11.28 -6.39
CA LEU A 106 -5.80 10.21 -5.40
C LEU A 106 -4.59 9.31 -5.73
N CYS A 107 -3.53 9.42 -4.93
CA CYS A 107 -2.31 8.60 -5.03
C CYS A 107 -2.11 7.75 -3.77
N CYS A 108 -3.19 7.11 -3.31
CA CYS A 108 -3.30 6.46 -1.99
C CYS A 108 -2.44 5.19 -1.81
N GLY A 109 -1.78 4.72 -2.88
CA GLY A 109 -0.92 3.54 -2.87
C GLY A 109 -1.67 2.22 -2.64
N ALA A 110 -0.95 1.23 -2.13
CA ALA A 110 -1.48 -0.07 -1.75
C ALA A 110 -0.99 -0.50 -0.36
N ARG A 111 -1.66 -1.50 0.22
CA ARG A 111 -1.28 -2.15 1.48
C ARG A 111 -0.90 -3.59 1.24
N GLU A 112 -0.09 -4.15 2.12
CA GLU A 112 0.26 -5.56 2.05
C GLU A 112 -0.94 -6.46 2.36
N LEU A 113 -1.09 -7.54 1.58
CA LEU A 113 -2.06 -8.59 1.87
C LEU A 113 -1.44 -9.58 2.85
N LEU A 114 -1.99 -9.62 4.06
CA LEU A 114 -1.64 -10.58 5.09
C LEU A 114 -2.76 -11.62 5.17
N LEU A 115 -2.40 -12.90 5.05
CA LEU A 115 -3.33 -14.01 5.22
C LEU A 115 -3.00 -14.75 6.53
N PRO A 116 -4.03 -15.13 7.31
CA PRO A 116 -3.84 -15.83 8.57
C PRO A 116 -3.29 -17.25 8.36
N PHE A 117 -2.30 -17.59 9.17
CA PHE A 117 -1.77 -18.95 9.36
C PHE A 117 -1.37 -19.11 10.83
N PRO A 118 -1.35 -20.31 11.42
CA PRO A 118 -0.99 -20.51 12.81
C PRO A 118 0.32 -19.79 13.20
N GLY A 119 0.27 -18.94 14.23
CA GLY A 119 1.40 -18.14 14.71
C GLY A 119 1.70 -16.85 13.94
N TRP A 120 0.92 -16.46 12.93
CA TRP A 120 1.19 -15.24 12.12
C TRP A 120 1.17 -13.91 12.91
N THR A 121 0.63 -13.92 14.13
CA THR A 121 0.56 -12.76 15.03
C THR A 121 1.67 -12.73 16.09
N LEU A 122 2.56 -13.74 16.13
CA LEU A 122 3.65 -13.78 17.11
C LEU A 122 4.58 -12.56 16.96
N PRO A 123 5.07 -11.98 18.06
CA PRO A 123 6.15 -11.00 18.01
C PRO A 123 7.36 -11.56 17.23
N GLY A 124 7.82 -10.83 16.23
CA GLY A 124 8.85 -11.31 15.28
C GLY A 124 8.28 -11.68 13.91
N VAL A 125 6.96 -11.86 13.77
CA VAL A 125 6.28 -12.00 12.49
C VAL A 125 5.79 -10.64 11.99
N THR A 126 6.16 -10.27 10.78
CA THR A 126 5.75 -9.03 10.12
C THR A 126 5.37 -9.28 8.66
N GLY A 127 4.79 -8.30 7.98
CA GLY A 127 4.74 -8.30 6.52
C GLY A 127 6.13 -8.21 5.88
N ALA A 128 6.29 -8.67 4.64
CA ALA A 128 7.54 -8.54 3.89
C ALA A 128 7.86 -7.07 3.58
N GLY A 129 6.85 -6.29 3.15
CA GLY A 129 6.95 -4.84 3.03
C GLY A 129 7.08 -4.16 4.39
N GLY A 130 6.36 -4.67 5.39
CA GLY A 130 6.47 -4.22 6.78
C GLY A 130 7.90 -4.30 7.34
N LEU A 131 8.61 -5.41 7.14
CA LEU A 131 10.01 -5.55 7.57
C LEU A 131 10.91 -4.51 6.91
N GLN A 132 10.77 -4.33 5.60
CA GLN A 132 11.55 -3.33 4.87
C GLN A 132 11.32 -1.92 5.43
N ALA A 133 10.07 -1.56 5.72
CA ALA A 133 9.74 -0.28 6.33
C ALA A 133 10.35 -0.13 7.73
N LEU A 134 10.26 -1.16 8.58
CA LEU A 134 10.83 -1.15 9.92
C LEU A 134 12.35 -0.96 9.91
N ILE A 135 13.08 -1.68 9.04
CA ILE A 135 14.53 -1.52 8.88
C ILE A 135 14.90 -0.11 8.44
N LYS A 136 14.18 0.44 7.45
CA LYS A 136 14.37 1.82 7.00
C LYS A 136 14.07 2.86 8.09
N TYR A 137 13.31 2.49 9.12
CA TYR A 137 13.06 3.31 10.30
C TYR A 137 13.98 3.02 11.49
N GLY A 138 14.99 2.17 11.32
CA GLY A 138 16.02 1.93 12.33
C GLY A 138 15.83 0.68 13.16
N LEU A 139 14.93 -0.25 12.77
CA LEU A 139 14.91 -1.58 13.37
C LEU A 139 16.24 -2.29 13.14
N ASP A 140 16.95 -2.63 14.22
CA ASP A 140 18.17 -3.42 14.14
C ASP A 140 17.84 -4.90 13.91
N VAL A 141 18.37 -5.42 12.81
CA VAL A 141 18.22 -6.82 12.39
C VAL A 141 19.57 -7.52 12.25
N ARG A 142 20.67 -6.87 12.66
CA ARG A 142 22.03 -7.42 12.50
C ARG A 142 22.16 -8.77 13.21
N GLY A 143 22.65 -9.76 12.49
CA GLY A 143 22.87 -11.12 13.00
C GLY A 143 21.59 -11.97 13.17
N GLN A 144 20.39 -11.39 13.11
CA GLN A 144 19.12 -12.12 13.27
C GLN A 144 18.92 -13.11 12.13
N ARG A 145 18.49 -14.33 12.47
CA ARG A 145 18.07 -15.36 11.52
C ARG A 145 16.69 -14.99 10.99
N THR A 146 16.63 -14.67 9.70
CA THR A 146 15.41 -14.14 9.08
C THR A 146 14.93 -15.07 7.97
N VAL A 147 13.64 -15.42 8.02
CA VAL A 147 12.91 -16.07 6.93
C VAL A 147 12.00 -15.04 6.27
N ILE A 148 11.96 -15.04 4.94
CA ILE A 148 11.05 -14.21 4.15
C ILE A 148 10.16 -15.15 3.35
N ALA A 149 8.87 -14.90 3.31
CA ALA A 149 7.90 -15.79 2.69
C ALA A 149 6.73 -15.02 2.06
N GLY A 150 6.02 -15.67 1.15
CA GLY A 150 4.74 -15.20 0.64
C GLY A 150 4.69 -15.21 -0.87
N SER A 151 4.38 -14.07 -1.50
CA SER A 151 4.34 -14.02 -2.97
C SER A 151 4.80 -12.72 -3.61
N GLY A 152 5.53 -12.88 -4.71
CA GLY A 152 5.85 -11.85 -5.67
C GLY A 152 7.22 -11.17 -5.45
N PRO A 153 7.58 -10.25 -6.36
CA PRO A 153 8.91 -9.64 -6.38
C PRO A 153 9.30 -8.87 -5.10
N LEU A 154 8.33 -8.46 -4.28
CA LEU A 154 8.56 -7.76 -3.02
C LEU A 154 9.42 -8.57 -2.04
N LEU A 155 9.33 -9.91 -2.08
CA LEU A 155 10.12 -10.78 -1.22
C LEU A 155 11.62 -10.58 -1.42
N LEU A 156 12.05 -10.50 -2.68
CA LEU A 156 13.46 -10.28 -3.04
C LEU A 156 13.94 -8.89 -2.63
N ALA A 157 13.11 -7.85 -2.79
CA ALA A 157 13.43 -6.50 -2.36
C ALA A 157 13.56 -6.39 -0.82
N SER A 158 12.67 -7.06 -0.10
CA SER A 158 12.73 -7.16 1.37
C SER A 158 13.98 -7.93 1.83
N ALA A 159 14.32 -9.04 1.16
CA ALA A 159 15.51 -9.84 1.43
C ALA A 159 16.81 -9.04 1.23
N ALA A 160 16.91 -8.30 0.12
CA ALA A 160 18.06 -7.44 -0.13
C ALA A 160 18.19 -6.36 0.96
N THR A 161 17.08 -5.75 1.39
CA THR A 161 17.10 -4.74 2.46
C THR A 161 17.56 -5.35 3.79
N ALA A 162 17.01 -6.50 4.16
CA ALA A 162 17.39 -7.21 5.39
C ALA A 162 18.88 -7.60 5.38
N ARG A 163 19.38 -8.14 4.27
CA ARG A 163 20.80 -8.51 4.12
C ARG A 163 21.73 -7.29 4.20
N GLN A 164 21.38 -6.19 3.54
CA GLN A 164 22.15 -4.94 3.62
C GLN A 164 22.19 -4.37 5.05
N ALA A 165 21.12 -4.58 5.82
CA ALA A 165 21.07 -4.25 7.25
C ALA A 165 21.72 -5.31 8.16
N GLY A 166 22.38 -6.33 7.62
CA GLY A 166 23.14 -7.34 8.36
C GLY A 166 22.35 -8.54 8.87
N ALA A 167 21.10 -8.73 8.45
CA ALA A 167 20.34 -9.93 8.79
C ALA A 167 20.85 -11.17 8.05
N ARG A 168 20.76 -12.34 8.71
CA ARG A 168 21.08 -13.65 8.14
C ARG A 168 19.82 -14.22 7.49
N VAL A 169 19.57 -13.83 6.25
CA VAL A 169 18.42 -14.34 5.47
C VAL A 169 18.72 -15.75 4.96
N SER A 170 18.11 -16.75 5.58
CA SER A 170 18.34 -18.17 5.25
C SER A 170 17.42 -18.67 4.14
N HIS A 171 16.18 -18.15 4.08
CA HIS A 171 15.15 -18.59 3.14
C HIS A 171 14.34 -17.41 2.61
N VAL A 172 14.07 -17.42 1.30
CA VAL A 172 13.10 -16.57 0.63
C VAL A 172 12.10 -17.49 -0.09
N LEU A 173 10.96 -17.73 0.55
CA LEU A 173 9.96 -18.71 0.14
C LEU A 173 8.90 -18.06 -0.74
N GLU A 174 8.83 -18.46 -2.00
CA GLU A 174 7.82 -18.03 -2.95
C GLU A 174 6.76 -19.12 -3.10
N GLN A 175 5.49 -18.77 -2.85
CA GLN A 175 4.38 -19.71 -3.00
C GLN A 175 4.10 -20.08 -4.47
N ALA A 176 4.44 -19.21 -5.43
CA ALA A 176 4.26 -19.49 -6.85
C ALA A 176 5.05 -20.73 -7.28
N ALA A 177 4.46 -21.52 -8.19
CA ALA A 177 5.10 -22.71 -8.71
C ALA A 177 6.36 -22.35 -9.50
N TRP A 178 7.32 -23.27 -9.57
CA TRP A 178 8.56 -23.04 -10.31
C TRP A 178 8.32 -22.63 -11.78
N GLY A 179 7.32 -23.25 -12.44
CA GLY A 179 6.97 -22.92 -13.83
C GLY A 179 6.50 -21.47 -14.01
N ASP A 180 5.78 -20.91 -13.04
CA ASP A 180 5.33 -19.51 -13.08
C ASP A 180 6.47 -18.53 -12.83
N VAL A 181 7.34 -18.84 -11.87
CA VAL A 181 8.55 -18.05 -11.61
C VAL A 181 9.47 -18.05 -12.84
N ALA A 182 9.72 -19.22 -13.42
CA ALA A 182 10.55 -19.38 -14.61
C ALA A 182 9.93 -18.66 -15.82
N GLY A 183 8.62 -18.81 -16.03
CA GLY A 183 7.89 -18.13 -17.09
C GLY A 183 7.91 -16.60 -16.95
N PHE A 184 7.75 -16.09 -15.72
CA PHE A 184 7.89 -14.66 -15.44
C PHE A 184 9.32 -14.18 -15.74
N GLY A 185 10.32 -14.90 -15.24
CA GLY A 185 11.74 -14.61 -15.47
C GLY A 185 12.12 -14.60 -16.96
N ALA A 186 11.64 -15.58 -17.72
CA ALA A 186 11.85 -15.68 -19.17
C ALA A 186 11.20 -14.53 -19.95
N GLY A 187 10.17 -13.87 -19.40
CA GLY A 187 9.53 -12.70 -20.00
C GLY A 187 10.23 -11.37 -19.70
N LEU A 188 11.18 -11.32 -18.76
CA LEU A 188 11.77 -10.06 -18.26
C LEU A 188 12.60 -9.30 -19.30
N TRP A 189 13.06 -9.93 -20.39
CA TRP A 189 13.78 -9.23 -21.47
C TRP A 189 12.94 -8.11 -22.12
N ARG A 190 11.60 -8.22 -22.04
CA ARG A 190 10.66 -7.17 -22.50
C ARG A 190 10.73 -5.90 -21.65
N TRP A 191 11.31 -5.98 -20.45
CA TRP A 191 11.51 -4.87 -19.51
C TRP A 191 12.95 -4.84 -19.01
N PRO A 192 13.91 -4.32 -19.81
CA PRO A 192 15.34 -4.41 -19.52
C PRO A 192 15.74 -3.87 -18.14
N SER A 193 15.09 -2.82 -17.64
CA SER A 193 15.35 -2.29 -16.30
C SER A 193 14.94 -3.27 -15.19
N LYS A 194 13.84 -4.03 -15.38
CA LYS A 194 13.39 -5.07 -14.45
C LYS A 194 14.27 -6.31 -14.52
N LEU A 195 14.76 -6.67 -15.70
CA LEU A 195 15.77 -7.72 -15.85
C LEU A 195 17.05 -7.37 -15.07
N ALA A 196 17.56 -6.15 -15.24
CA ALA A 196 18.74 -5.69 -14.50
C ALA A 196 18.48 -5.64 -12.98
N GLN A 197 17.28 -5.24 -12.56
CA GLN A 197 16.88 -5.26 -11.15
C GLN A 197 16.83 -6.70 -10.61
N ALA A 198 16.22 -7.63 -11.34
CA ALA A 198 16.12 -9.03 -10.95
C ALA A 198 17.51 -9.66 -10.80
N ALA A 199 18.42 -9.42 -11.74
CA ALA A 199 19.80 -9.92 -11.68
C ALA A 199 20.54 -9.48 -10.40
N LYS A 200 20.32 -8.24 -9.94
CA LYS A 200 20.91 -7.73 -8.69
C LYS A 200 20.32 -8.34 -7.42
N LEU A 201 19.11 -8.90 -7.51
CA LEU A 201 18.36 -9.45 -6.38
C LEU A 201 18.42 -10.99 -6.32
N VAL A 202 19.03 -11.65 -7.30
CA VAL A 202 19.19 -13.11 -7.32
C VAL A 202 19.87 -13.57 -6.03
N THR A 203 19.31 -14.62 -5.43
CA THR A 203 19.85 -15.19 -4.20
C THR A 203 19.67 -16.70 -4.15
N ALA A 204 20.70 -17.40 -3.69
CA ALA A 204 20.64 -18.84 -3.44
C ALA A 204 19.70 -19.22 -2.29
N ALA A 205 19.14 -18.26 -1.56
CA ALA A 205 18.11 -18.49 -0.54
C ALA A 205 16.68 -18.58 -1.13
N TYR A 206 16.50 -18.26 -2.42
CA TYR A 206 15.18 -18.25 -3.05
C TYR A 206 14.68 -19.68 -3.29
N ARG A 207 13.46 -19.97 -2.87
CA ARG A 207 12.81 -21.29 -2.95
C ARG A 207 11.41 -21.08 -3.55
N PRO A 208 11.21 -21.34 -4.85
CA PRO A 208 9.87 -21.38 -5.42
C PRO A 208 9.12 -22.62 -4.93
N ASP A 209 7.80 -22.63 -5.11
CA ASP A 209 6.89 -23.67 -4.64
C ASP A 209 7.07 -23.97 -3.14
N ALA A 210 7.25 -22.91 -2.34
CA ALA A 210 7.47 -23.02 -0.91
C ALA A 210 6.72 -21.95 -0.11
N HIS A 211 6.21 -22.33 1.07
CA HIS A 211 5.50 -21.41 1.96
C HIS A 211 5.65 -21.80 3.44
N VAL A 212 5.41 -20.84 4.33
CA VAL A 212 5.28 -21.10 5.76
C VAL A 212 3.90 -21.69 6.04
N VAL A 213 3.87 -22.80 6.78
CA VAL A 213 2.64 -23.45 7.24
C VAL A 213 2.23 -22.94 8.62
N GLU A 214 3.21 -22.76 9.49
CA GLU A 214 3.02 -22.42 10.90
C GLU A 214 4.26 -21.73 11.46
N ALA A 215 4.06 -20.77 12.36
CA ALA A 215 5.10 -20.14 13.15
C ALA A 215 4.96 -20.57 14.61
N PHE A 216 6.07 -20.94 15.24
CA PHE A 216 6.13 -21.41 16.61
C PHE A 216 6.89 -20.44 17.51
N GLY A 217 6.47 -20.39 18.77
CA GLY A 217 7.09 -19.61 19.81
C GLY A 217 6.13 -19.40 20.97
N ASP A 218 6.66 -19.23 22.17
CA ASP A 218 5.86 -18.90 23.35
C ASP A 218 5.61 -17.38 23.41
N GLN A 219 6.65 -16.59 23.74
CA GLN A 219 6.54 -15.14 23.81
C GLN A 219 6.86 -14.41 22.49
N ARG A 220 7.64 -15.06 21.62
CA ARG A 220 8.10 -14.52 20.34
C ARG A 220 8.40 -15.68 19.40
N LEU A 221 8.52 -15.36 18.11
CA LEU A 221 8.93 -16.32 17.10
C LEU A 221 10.29 -16.95 17.45
N GLU A 222 10.35 -18.28 17.35
CA GLU A 222 11.57 -19.08 17.51
C GLU A 222 11.85 -19.96 16.30
N ARG A 223 10.80 -20.37 15.58
CA ARG A 223 10.88 -21.35 14.51
C ARG A 223 9.67 -21.27 13.58
N VAL A 224 9.85 -21.67 12.32
CA VAL A 224 8.77 -21.80 11.34
C VAL A 224 8.75 -23.19 10.73
N ARG A 225 7.56 -23.73 10.50
CA ARG A 225 7.34 -24.90 9.63
C ARG A 225 7.21 -24.44 8.19
N ILE A 226 8.03 -25.00 7.31
CA ILE A 226 8.04 -24.71 5.89
C ILE A 226 7.54 -25.93 5.13
N ARG A 227 6.69 -25.72 4.13
CA ARG A 227 6.38 -26.70 3.10
C ARG A 227 7.07 -26.29 1.80
N GLN A 228 7.82 -27.20 1.20
CA GLN A 228 8.45 -27.03 -0.11
C GLN A 228 8.16 -28.27 -0.97
N GLY A 229 7.34 -28.12 -2.00
CA GLY A 229 6.70 -29.26 -2.66
C GLY A 229 5.98 -30.14 -1.62
N ASP A 230 6.31 -31.44 -1.60
CA ASP A 230 5.74 -32.41 -0.66
C ASP A 230 6.49 -32.53 0.68
N ARG A 231 7.59 -31.78 0.85
CA ARG A 231 8.43 -31.86 2.04
C ARG A 231 8.02 -30.82 3.06
N GLU A 232 7.92 -31.23 4.32
CA GLU A 232 7.76 -30.33 5.46
C GLU A 232 8.95 -30.44 6.41
N PHE A 233 9.46 -29.30 6.87
CA PHE A 233 10.55 -29.23 7.82
C PHE A 233 10.51 -27.92 8.59
N ASP A 234 11.12 -27.93 9.78
CA ASP A 234 11.19 -26.77 10.64
C ASP A 234 12.52 -26.03 10.49
N VAL A 235 12.50 -24.71 10.59
CA VAL A 235 13.69 -23.84 10.54
C VAL A 235 13.64 -22.83 11.66
N ASP A 236 14.67 -22.81 12.50
CA ASP A 236 14.80 -21.82 13.56
C ASP A 236 15.03 -20.43 12.97
N CYS A 237 14.29 -19.45 13.47
CA CYS A 237 14.44 -18.07 13.06
C CYS A 237 13.96 -17.11 14.15
N ASP A 238 14.59 -15.93 14.18
CA ASP A 238 14.25 -14.87 15.14
C ASP A 238 13.23 -13.90 14.51
N ARG A 239 13.05 -13.98 13.18
CA ARG A 239 12.17 -13.11 12.41
C ARG A 239 11.58 -13.81 11.19
N LEU A 240 10.29 -13.58 10.96
CA LEU A 240 9.57 -13.97 9.75
C LEU A 240 8.95 -12.73 9.10
N ALA A 241 9.24 -12.50 7.83
CA ALA A 241 8.54 -11.50 7.02
C ALA A 241 7.67 -12.22 5.99
N CYS A 242 6.34 -12.19 6.16
CA CYS A 242 5.39 -12.95 5.35
C CYS A 242 4.32 -12.05 4.72
N GLY A 243 4.18 -12.06 3.39
CA GLY A 243 3.17 -11.24 2.70
C GLY A 243 2.79 -11.78 1.31
N PHE A 244 1.51 -11.79 0.99
CA PHE A 244 0.95 -12.46 -0.20
C PHE A 244 0.53 -11.48 -1.29
N GLY A 245 1.40 -10.50 -1.57
CA GLY A 245 1.15 -9.42 -2.52
C GLY A 245 0.55 -8.18 -1.87
N LEU A 246 -0.04 -7.32 -2.69
CA LEU A 246 -0.55 -6.00 -2.29
C LEU A 246 -2.02 -5.84 -2.69
N VAL A 247 -2.76 -5.06 -1.90
CA VAL A 247 -4.15 -4.67 -2.15
C VAL A 247 -4.21 -3.16 -2.34
N PRO A 248 -4.80 -2.66 -3.44
CA PRO A 248 -5.03 -1.23 -3.65
C PRO A 248 -5.69 -0.55 -2.43
N ASN A 249 -5.20 0.64 -2.08
CA ASN A 249 -5.79 1.44 -1.01
C ASN A 249 -6.96 2.25 -1.56
N THR A 250 -8.17 1.70 -1.43
CA THR A 250 -9.42 2.29 -1.94
C THR A 250 -10.27 2.92 -0.84
N VAL A 251 -9.76 3.09 0.38
CA VAL A 251 -10.53 3.61 1.53
C VAL A 251 -11.05 5.01 1.23
N LEU A 252 -10.17 5.97 0.96
CA LEU A 252 -10.56 7.34 0.62
C LEU A 252 -11.33 7.41 -0.72
N PRO A 253 -10.88 6.78 -1.83
CA PRO A 253 -11.66 6.76 -3.07
C PRO A 253 -13.11 6.27 -2.90
N ARG A 254 -13.34 5.19 -2.12
CA ARG A 254 -14.69 4.69 -1.84
C ARG A 254 -15.52 5.65 -1.00
N HIS A 255 -14.89 6.30 -0.03
CA HIS A 255 -15.54 7.33 0.77
C HIS A 255 -16.02 8.50 -0.10
N LEU A 256 -15.20 8.90 -1.06
CA LEU A 256 -15.50 9.96 -2.03
C LEU A 256 -16.46 9.51 -3.15
N GLY A 257 -16.97 8.27 -3.13
CA GLY A 257 -17.90 7.77 -4.14
C GLY A 257 -17.27 7.40 -5.49
N CYS A 258 -15.93 7.25 -5.58
CA CYS A 258 -15.29 6.74 -6.79
C CYS A 258 -15.68 5.27 -7.03
N ARG A 259 -15.95 4.92 -8.29
CA ARG A 259 -16.22 3.55 -8.71
C ARG A 259 -14.99 2.66 -8.51
N ILE A 260 -15.21 1.47 -7.95
CA ILE A 260 -14.18 0.45 -7.73
C ILE A 260 -14.45 -0.74 -8.63
N GLU A 261 -13.46 -1.17 -9.39
CA GLU A 261 -13.51 -2.34 -10.26
C GLU A 261 -12.31 -3.24 -9.95
N HIS A 262 -12.55 -4.55 -9.84
CA HIS A 262 -11.50 -5.53 -9.51
C HIS A 262 -10.65 -5.17 -8.26
N GLY A 263 -11.26 -4.50 -7.29
CA GLY A 263 -10.62 -4.07 -6.04
C GLY A 263 -9.76 -2.80 -6.15
N ALA A 264 -9.73 -2.12 -7.30
CA ALA A 264 -8.98 -0.88 -7.53
C ALA A 264 -9.90 0.27 -7.98
N VAL A 265 -9.43 1.52 -7.90
CA VAL A 265 -10.16 2.67 -8.44
C VAL A 265 -10.24 2.57 -9.96
N ALA A 266 -11.46 2.58 -10.51
CA ALA A 266 -11.67 2.56 -11.94
C ALA A 266 -11.29 3.93 -12.54
N VAL A 267 -10.45 3.91 -13.56
CA VAL A 267 -9.98 5.12 -14.24
C VAL A 267 -9.96 4.96 -15.76
N ASP A 268 -10.11 6.08 -16.48
CA ASP A 268 -9.90 6.12 -17.92
C ASP A 268 -8.42 6.22 -18.31
N ALA A 269 -8.13 6.33 -19.62
CA ALA A 269 -6.76 6.45 -20.13
C ALA A 269 -6.03 7.72 -19.66
N HIS A 270 -6.77 8.74 -19.20
CA HIS A 270 -6.23 10.00 -18.67
C HIS A 270 -6.27 10.04 -17.15
N GLN A 271 -6.43 8.88 -16.50
CA GLN A 271 -6.48 8.73 -15.04
C GLN A 271 -7.67 9.44 -14.37
N ARG A 272 -8.73 9.78 -15.12
CA ARG A 272 -9.97 10.33 -14.56
C ARG A 272 -10.78 9.22 -13.90
N THR A 273 -11.32 9.50 -12.72
CA THR A 273 -12.23 8.59 -12.03
C THR A 273 -13.67 8.79 -12.51
N SER A 274 -14.62 8.05 -11.92
CA SER A 274 -16.05 8.26 -12.16
C SER A 274 -16.62 9.57 -11.58
N ARG A 275 -15.85 10.30 -10.77
CA ARG A 275 -16.26 11.57 -10.17
C ARG A 275 -15.56 12.72 -10.88
N ASP A 276 -16.34 13.70 -11.35
CA ASP A 276 -15.80 14.83 -12.11
C ASP A 276 -14.87 15.70 -11.25
N GLY A 277 -13.74 16.11 -11.81
CA GLY A 277 -12.66 16.79 -11.08
C GLY A 277 -11.77 15.88 -10.21
N TYR A 278 -12.00 14.56 -10.19
CA TYR A 278 -11.23 13.59 -9.40
C TYR A 278 -10.46 12.64 -10.30
N PHE A 279 -9.17 12.54 -10.05
CA PHE A 279 -8.22 11.66 -10.73
C PHE A 279 -7.66 10.65 -9.74
N ALA A 280 -7.13 9.53 -10.22
CA ALA A 280 -6.42 8.56 -9.38
C ALA A 280 -5.22 7.98 -10.12
N ALA A 281 -4.13 7.71 -9.42
CA ALA A 281 -2.91 7.21 -10.03
C ALA A 281 -2.06 6.38 -9.06
N GLY A 282 -1.31 5.43 -9.60
CA GLY A 282 -0.46 4.54 -8.82
C GLY A 282 -1.23 3.36 -8.27
N GLU A 283 -0.72 2.77 -7.19
CA GLU A 283 -1.18 1.43 -6.82
C GLU A 283 -2.65 1.35 -6.34
N CYS A 284 -3.30 2.49 -6.09
CA CYS A 284 -4.74 2.55 -5.84
C CYS A 284 -5.58 2.29 -7.10
N THR A 285 -5.04 2.47 -8.31
CA THR A 285 -5.66 2.11 -9.60
C THR A 285 -5.25 0.71 -10.08
N GLY A 286 -4.40 0.01 -9.32
CA GLY A 286 -3.91 -1.34 -9.62
C GLY A 286 -2.43 -1.47 -9.28
N VAL A 287 -2.03 -2.59 -8.69
CA VAL A 287 -0.64 -2.81 -8.27
C VAL A 287 0.23 -3.11 -9.49
N GLY A 288 1.16 -2.20 -9.80
CA GLY A 288 2.08 -2.36 -10.93
C GLY A 288 3.50 -1.84 -10.73
N GLY A 289 3.85 -1.44 -9.50
CA GLY A 289 5.17 -0.95 -9.15
C GLY A 289 5.43 0.52 -9.52
N SER A 290 6.62 1.00 -9.17
CA SER A 290 6.98 2.42 -9.21
C SER A 290 6.93 3.05 -10.59
N GLU A 291 7.29 2.31 -11.64
CA GLU A 291 7.38 2.83 -12.99
C GLU A 291 6.01 3.10 -13.58
N LEU A 292 5.06 2.17 -13.40
CA LEU A 292 3.66 2.40 -13.76
C LEU A 292 3.11 3.58 -12.96
N ALA A 293 3.29 3.56 -11.63
CA ALA A 293 2.76 4.59 -10.74
C ALA A 293 3.27 6.00 -11.10
N MET A 294 4.54 6.15 -11.46
CA MET A 294 5.09 7.43 -11.89
C MET A 294 4.48 7.92 -13.20
N VAL A 295 4.25 7.03 -14.17
CA VAL A 295 3.64 7.41 -15.46
C VAL A 295 2.18 7.79 -15.27
N GLU A 296 1.43 7.01 -14.49
CA GLU A 296 0.04 7.33 -14.14
C GLU A 296 -0.06 8.65 -13.39
N GLY A 297 0.85 8.91 -12.44
CA GLY A 297 0.89 10.19 -11.74
C GLY A 297 1.11 11.35 -12.70
N GLU A 298 2.06 11.22 -13.64
CA GLU A 298 2.33 12.24 -14.65
C GLU A 298 1.12 12.49 -15.55
N ILE A 299 0.42 11.44 -16.01
CA ILE A 299 -0.83 11.55 -16.76
C ILE A 299 -1.88 12.32 -15.95
N ALA A 300 -2.10 11.94 -14.70
CA ALA A 300 -3.11 12.57 -13.85
C ALA A 300 -2.81 14.07 -13.62
N GLY A 301 -1.54 14.43 -13.39
CA GLY A 301 -1.15 15.83 -13.16
C GLY A 301 -1.34 16.71 -14.40
N TYR A 302 -0.98 16.21 -15.59
CA TYR A 302 -1.24 16.93 -16.84
C TYR A 302 -2.74 17.01 -17.17
N ALA A 303 -3.48 15.92 -16.96
CA ALA A 303 -4.92 15.88 -17.24
C ALA A 303 -5.71 16.79 -16.29
N ALA A 304 -5.35 16.84 -15.00
CA ALA A 304 -5.96 17.71 -14.00
C ALA A 304 -5.74 19.21 -14.26
N THR A 305 -4.69 19.55 -15.01
CA THR A 305 -4.33 20.94 -15.35
C THR A 305 -4.60 21.30 -16.81
N GLY A 306 -5.28 20.43 -17.57
CA GLY A 306 -5.65 20.66 -18.97
C GLY A 306 -4.50 20.60 -19.98
N GLN A 307 -3.31 20.14 -19.58
CA GLN A 307 -2.12 20.06 -20.42
C GLN A 307 -2.10 18.80 -21.29
N THR A 308 -2.93 18.74 -22.33
CA THR A 308 -3.19 17.52 -23.11
C THR A 308 -2.03 17.08 -24.03
N ALA A 309 -1.11 17.98 -24.39
CA ALA A 309 -0.03 17.72 -25.35
C ALA A 309 0.88 16.54 -24.97
N HIS A 310 1.03 16.24 -23.67
CA HIS A 310 1.91 15.18 -23.17
C HIS A 310 1.23 13.81 -23.06
N LEU A 311 -0.10 13.73 -23.16
CA LEU A 311 -0.86 12.54 -22.76
C LEU A 311 -0.64 11.35 -23.69
N VAL A 312 -0.57 11.57 -25.01
CA VAL A 312 -0.47 10.48 -26.01
C VAL A 312 0.75 9.59 -25.76
N ALA A 313 1.93 10.18 -25.59
CA ALA A 313 3.17 9.43 -25.33
C ALA A 313 3.14 8.71 -23.97
N LEU A 314 2.54 9.34 -22.96
CA LEU A 314 2.44 8.76 -21.62
C LEU A 314 1.48 7.56 -21.57
N VAL A 315 0.37 7.60 -22.31
CA VAL A 315 -0.59 6.48 -22.39
C VAL A 315 0.08 5.23 -22.99
N ALA A 316 0.87 5.38 -24.05
CA ALA A 316 1.63 4.26 -24.61
C ALA A 316 2.64 3.68 -23.61
N ARG A 317 3.35 4.56 -22.88
CA ARG A 317 4.29 4.15 -21.83
C ARG A 317 3.58 3.49 -20.64
N ARG A 318 2.37 3.94 -20.31
CA ARG A 318 1.52 3.32 -19.28
C ARG A 318 1.15 1.90 -19.68
N ALA A 319 0.70 1.67 -20.91
CA ALA A 319 0.35 0.34 -21.41
C ALA A 319 1.54 -0.64 -21.34
N HIS A 320 2.75 -0.18 -21.65
CA HIS A 320 3.97 -0.98 -21.52
C HIS A 320 4.23 -1.47 -20.08
N TRP A 321 4.06 -0.60 -19.09
CA TRP A 321 4.22 -0.97 -17.67
C TRP A 321 3.02 -1.73 -17.10
N GLN A 322 1.83 -1.48 -17.62
CA GLN A 322 0.64 -2.26 -17.29
C GLN A 322 0.83 -3.74 -17.67
N ALA A 323 1.41 -4.01 -18.85
CA ALA A 323 1.71 -5.38 -19.27
C ALA A 323 2.69 -6.10 -18.31
N PHE A 324 3.64 -5.38 -17.70
CA PHE A 324 4.51 -5.95 -16.65
C PHE A 324 3.72 -6.28 -15.40
N ALA A 325 2.85 -5.35 -14.97
CA ALA A 325 2.00 -5.51 -13.80
C ALA A 325 1.05 -6.70 -13.95
N ASP A 326 0.44 -6.87 -15.12
CA ASP A 326 -0.46 -7.98 -15.43
C ASP A 326 0.30 -9.31 -15.42
N ALA A 327 1.46 -9.38 -16.06
CA ALA A 327 2.31 -10.57 -16.04
C ALA A 327 2.73 -10.98 -14.62
N ALA A 328 3.07 -10.01 -13.75
CA ALA A 328 3.38 -10.30 -12.36
C ALA A 328 2.14 -10.79 -11.58
N ARG A 329 1.00 -10.11 -11.75
CA ARG A 329 -0.25 -10.47 -11.05
C ARG A 329 -0.72 -11.89 -11.38
N GLU A 330 -0.62 -12.28 -12.65
CA GLU A 330 -1.00 -13.60 -13.12
C GLU A 330 -0.09 -14.69 -12.54
N ARG A 331 1.23 -14.51 -12.68
CA ARG A 331 2.24 -15.52 -12.29
C ARG A 331 2.42 -15.69 -10.79
N PHE A 332 2.12 -14.65 -10.02
CA PHE A 332 2.23 -14.66 -8.56
C PHE A 332 0.85 -14.66 -7.88
N ALA A 333 -0.20 -15.10 -8.58
CA ALA A 333 -1.52 -15.24 -8.00
C ALA A 333 -1.51 -16.24 -6.82
N ILE A 334 -2.28 -15.92 -5.78
CA ILE A 334 -2.34 -16.72 -4.54
C ILE A 334 -3.00 -18.07 -4.83
N ARG A 335 -2.23 -19.15 -4.63
CA ARG A 335 -2.67 -20.52 -4.83
C ARG A 335 -3.54 -21.01 -3.69
N GLU A 336 -4.33 -22.04 -3.98
CA GLU A 336 -5.30 -22.61 -3.05
C GLU A 336 -4.71 -23.10 -1.72
N PRO A 337 -3.51 -23.73 -1.65
CA PRO A 337 -2.93 -24.12 -0.37
C PRO A 337 -2.74 -22.95 0.60
N ILE A 338 -2.40 -21.77 0.07
CA ILE A 338 -2.21 -20.55 0.87
C ILE A 338 -3.54 -20.05 1.45
N ARG A 339 -4.64 -20.19 0.69
CA ARG A 339 -5.99 -19.79 1.14
C ARG A 339 -6.54 -20.70 2.25
N ARG A 340 -5.92 -21.86 2.48
CA ARG A 340 -6.34 -22.87 3.46
C ARG A 340 -5.40 -22.98 4.67
N LEU A 341 -4.46 -22.05 4.85
CA LEU A 341 -3.52 -22.11 5.97
C LEU A 341 -4.16 -21.86 7.33
N ALA A 342 -5.24 -21.06 7.38
CA ALA A 342 -5.92 -20.75 8.61
C ALA A 342 -6.58 -21.99 9.23
N ARG A 343 -6.30 -22.24 10.51
CA ARG A 343 -7.00 -23.22 11.34
C ARG A 343 -8.16 -22.54 12.07
N PRO A 344 -9.16 -23.29 12.60
CA PRO A 344 -10.27 -22.71 13.35
C PRO A 344 -9.86 -21.70 14.42
N ASP A 345 -8.80 -22.01 15.18
CA ASP A 345 -8.26 -21.19 16.27
C ASP A 345 -7.30 -20.08 15.83
N THR A 346 -6.94 -20.01 14.55
CA THR A 346 -6.05 -18.96 14.04
C THR A 346 -6.75 -17.60 14.11
N LEU A 347 -6.08 -16.59 14.65
CA LEU A 347 -6.64 -15.23 14.66
C LEU A 347 -6.83 -14.71 13.22
N LEU A 348 -8.02 -14.22 12.88
CA LEU A 348 -8.24 -13.44 11.67
C LEU A 348 -8.09 -11.94 11.96
N CYS A 349 -8.62 -11.46 13.09
CA CYS A 349 -8.54 -10.05 13.48
C CYS A 349 -7.68 -9.88 14.73
N ARG A 350 -6.39 -9.58 14.54
CA ARG A 350 -5.44 -9.31 15.63
C ARG A 350 -5.77 -8.11 16.52
N CYS A 351 -6.65 -7.20 16.09
CA CYS A 351 -6.99 -6.02 16.87
C CYS A 351 -8.09 -6.28 17.91
N GLU A 352 -8.89 -7.32 17.68
CA GLU A 352 -10.06 -7.67 18.51
C GLU A 352 -9.99 -9.15 18.92
N ASP A 353 -8.82 -9.79 18.76
CA ASP A 353 -8.55 -11.20 19.05
C ASP A 353 -9.58 -12.19 18.49
N VAL A 354 -10.10 -11.90 17.30
CA VAL A 354 -11.13 -12.72 16.66
C VAL A 354 -10.50 -13.88 15.90
N ARG A 355 -10.89 -15.10 16.28
CA ARG A 355 -10.52 -16.36 15.62
C ARG A 355 -11.20 -16.53 14.25
N PHE A 356 -10.61 -17.38 13.43
CA PHE A 356 -11.09 -17.66 12.08
C PHE A 356 -12.45 -18.37 12.09
N ASP A 357 -12.66 -19.34 12.97
CA ASP A 357 -13.92 -20.07 13.11
C ASP A 357 -15.11 -19.19 13.51
N ALA A 358 -14.88 -18.16 14.32
CA ALA A 358 -15.87 -17.18 14.73
C ALA A 358 -16.41 -16.33 13.57
N VAL A 359 -15.71 -16.31 12.42
CA VAL A 359 -16.21 -15.62 11.22
C VAL A 359 -16.53 -16.58 10.08
N ALA A 360 -15.86 -17.73 9.95
CA ALA A 360 -15.89 -18.53 8.73
C ALA A 360 -17.28 -19.08 8.37
N ARG A 361 -18.22 -19.11 9.33
CA ARG A 361 -19.61 -19.58 9.15
C ARG A 361 -20.60 -18.45 8.83
N GLU A 362 -20.15 -17.20 8.89
CA GLU A 362 -21.01 -16.04 8.69
C GLU A 362 -21.34 -15.84 7.21
N PRO A 363 -22.52 -15.30 6.86
CA PRO A 363 -22.92 -15.13 5.46
C PRO A 363 -22.17 -13.99 4.74
N GLY A 364 -21.45 -13.14 5.47
CA GLY A 364 -20.76 -12.00 4.89
C GLY A 364 -20.09 -11.11 5.92
N TRP A 365 -19.34 -10.11 5.41
CA TRP A 365 -18.54 -9.20 6.23
C TRP A 365 -19.33 -8.48 7.33
N THR A 366 -20.55 -8.00 7.02
CA THR A 366 -21.38 -7.27 7.99
C THR A 366 -21.80 -8.15 9.16
N ALA A 367 -22.22 -9.39 8.90
CA ALA A 367 -22.60 -10.33 9.93
C ALA A 367 -21.38 -10.72 10.79
N ALA A 368 -20.27 -11.09 10.16
CA ALA A 368 -19.01 -11.37 10.84
C ALA A 368 -18.57 -10.21 11.74
N LYS A 369 -18.67 -8.97 11.26
CA LYS A 369 -18.33 -7.77 12.05
C LYS A 369 -19.23 -7.62 13.27
N LEU A 370 -20.55 -7.76 13.13
CA LEU A 370 -21.51 -7.55 14.22
C LEU A 370 -21.45 -8.66 15.27
N GLN A 371 -21.27 -9.92 14.86
CA GLN A 371 -21.28 -11.07 15.77
C GLN A 371 -19.95 -11.25 16.51
N SER A 372 -18.82 -10.92 15.87
CA SER A 372 -17.48 -11.22 16.41
C SER A 372 -16.64 -9.98 16.72
N ARG A 373 -17.10 -8.78 16.35
CA ARG A 373 -16.33 -7.52 16.36
C ARG A 373 -15.18 -7.47 15.34
N CYS A 374 -15.05 -8.45 14.43
CA CYS A 374 -14.02 -8.45 13.40
C CYS A 374 -14.02 -7.13 12.61
N GLY A 375 -12.86 -6.46 12.56
CA GLY A 375 -12.69 -5.19 11.86
C GLY A 375 -13.20 -3.95 12.60
N MET A 376 -13.52 -4.06 13.89
CA MET A 376 -13.91 -2.91 14.74
C MET A 376 -12.74 -2.26 15.50
N GLY A 377 -11.58 -2.91 15.59
CA GLY A 377 -10.42 -2.38 16.32
C GLY A 377 -9.70 -1.23 15.62
N ALA A 378 -8.55 -0.80 16.16
CA ALA A 378 -7.83 0.40 15.71
C ALA A 378 -7.53 0.44 14.20
N CYS A 379 -7.29 -0.72 13.56
CA CYS A 379 -7.05 -0.77 12.12
C CYS A 379 -8.31 -0.57 11.25
N GLN A 380 -9.51 -0.58 11.85
CA GLN A 380 -10.81 -0.44 11.18
C GLN A 380 -11.00 -1.42 10.01
N GLY A 381 -10.56 -2.67 10.19
CA GLY A 381 -10.73 -3.72 9.20
C GLY A 381 -9.77 -3.67 8.01
N ARG A 382 -8.79 -2.76 7.98
CA ARG A 382 -7.83 -2.66 6.85
C ARG A 382 -7.04 -3.95 6.60
N VAL A 383 -6.74 -4.72 7.66
CA VAL A 383 -6.01 -5.99 7.59
C VAL A 383 -6.99 -7.16 7.41
N CYS A 384 -7.83 -7.44 8.41
CA CYS A 384 -8.73 -8.59 8.38
C CYS A 384 -9.80 -8.50 7.28
N GLY A 385 -10.21 -7.31 6.85
CA GLY A 385 -11.13 -7.13 5.71
C GLY A 385 -10.47 -7.46 4.37
N ALA A 386 -9.17 -7.20 4.21
CA ALA A 386 -8.43 -7.64 3.03
C ALA A 386 -8.27 -9.17 3.01
N ALA A 387 -7.97 -9.77 4.16
CA ALA A 387 -7.95 -11.22 4.31
C ALA A 387 -9.33 -11.84 4.02
N ALA A 388 -10.41 -11.27 4.56
CA ALA A 388 -11.77 -11.76 4.32
C ALA A 388 -12.18 -11.67 2.84
N GLN A 389 -11.80 -10.60 2.14
CA GLN A 389 -12.01 -10.49 0.69
C GLN A 389 -11.25 -11.59 -0.07
N ALA A 390 -10.00 -11.87 0.33
CA ALA A 390 -9.19 -12.90 -0.31
C ALA A 390 -9.68 -14.33 0.00
N LEU A 391 -10.17 -14.60 1.20
CA LEU A 391 -10.55 -15.94 1.64
C LEU A 391 -12.01 -16.28 1.35
N PHE A 392 -12.91 -15.31 1.46
CA PHE A 392 -14.36 -15.53 1.38
C PHE A 392 -15.04 -14.74 0.24
N GLY A 393 -14.29 -13.88 -0.48
CA GLY A 393 -14.87 -13.00 -1.49
C GLY A 393 -15.68 -11.83 -0.91
N TRP A 394 -15.69 -11.65 0.41
CA TRP A 394 -16.51 -10.62 1.06
C TRP A 394 -15.95 -9.23 0.87
N THR A 395 -16.78 -8.32 0.38
CA THR A 395 -16.43 -6.91 0.23
C THR A 395 -16.93 -6.09 1.41
N PRO A 396 -16.04 -5.45 2.19
CA PRO A 396 -16.47 -4.51 3.22
C PRO A 396 -17.28 -3.35 2.63
N PRO A 397 -18.23 -2.78 3.39
CA PRO A 397 -18.93 -1.56 2.98
C PRO A 397 -17.96 -0.38 2.86
N ALA A 398 -18.41 0.70 2.22
CA ALA A 398 -17.64 1.94 2.19
C ALA A 398 -17.35 2.43 3.64
N PRO A 399 -16.14 2.95 3.90
CA PRO A 399 -15.77 3.48 5.21
C PRO A 399 -16.60 4.73 5.52
N ARG A 400 -16.95 4.90 6.80
CA ARG A 400 -17.68 6.07 7.31
C ARG A 400 -16.72 7.12 7.83
N THR A 401 -17.18 8.37 7.89
CA THR A 401 -16.49 9.45 8.59
C THR A 401 -16.52 9.20 10.10
N PRO A 402 -15.42 9.47 10.84
CA PRO A 402 -14.10 9.86 10.32
C PRO A 402 -13.28 8.66 9.82
N LEU A 403 -12.51 8.87 8.73
CA LEU A 403 -11.67 7.83 8.09
C LEU A 403 -10.51 7.36 8.98
N VAL A 404 -10.08 8.23 9.88
CA VAL A 404 -9.08 7.97 10.92
C VAL A 404 -9.58 8.56 12.24
N PRO A 405 -9.14 8.04 13.40
CA PRO A 405 -9.40 8.71 14.66
C PRO A 405 -8.90 10.17 14.60
N ALA A 406 -9.75 11.10 15.03
CA ALA A 406 -9.47 12.53 14.98
C ALA A 406 -9.83 13.21 16.30
N ARG A 407 -9.19 14.35 16.60
CA ARG A 407 -9.53 15.16 17.78
C ARG A 407 -10.93 15.76 17.62
N VAL A 408 -11.67 15.86 18.72
CA VAL A 408 -12.98 16.51 18.75
C VAL A 408 -12.90 17.93 18.16
N GLY A 409 -11.86 18.70 18.54
CA GLY A 409 -11.65 20.06 18.02
C GLY A 409 -11.48 20.12 16.49
N THR A 410 -10.93 19.08 15.86
CA THR A 410 -10.85 18.98 14.40
C THR A 410 -12.21 18.72 13.78
N LEU A 411 -13.01 17.83 14.37
CA LEU A 411 -14.37 17.54 13.88
C LEU A 411 -15.31 18.75 14.01
N MET A 412 -15.07 19.63 15.00
CA MET A 412 -15.82 20.89 15.14
C MET A 412 -15.60 21.86 13.98
N LEU A 413 -14.54 21.71 13.19
CA LEU A 413 -14.28 22.57 12.02
C LEU A 413 -15.25 22.26 10.86
N ASP A 414 -15.80 21.04 10.82
CA ASP A 414 -16.79 20.60 9.82
C ASP A 414 -18.15 21.29 10.05
N GLY A 415 -18.57 21.40 11.31
CA GLY A 415 -19.88 21.95 11.70
C GLY A 415 -20.02 23.48 11.61
N ALA A 416 -18.93 24.23 11.47
CA ALA A 416 -18.99 25.70 11.43
C ALA A 416 -19.38 26.27 10.05
N ALA A 417 -19.29 25.47 8.97
CA ALA A 417 -19.60 25.94 7.62
C ALA A 417 -21.11 26.06 7.33
N SER A 418 -21.98 25.47 8.16
CA SER A 418 -23.43 25.45 7.95
C SER A 418 -24.22 26.47 8.77
N CYS A 419 -23.57 27.24 9.65
CA CYS A 419 -24.26 28.18 10.55
C CYS A 419 -24.31 29.64 10.06
N ASP A 420 -23.55 30.01 9.01
CA ASP A 420 -23.52 31.39 8.49
C ASP A 420 -24.57 31.64 7.37
N GLY A 421 -25.58 30.77 7.24
CA GLY A 421 -26.58 30.81 6.17
C GLY A 421 -28.04 30.71 6.64
N ALA A 422 -28.35 31.19 7.86
CA ALA A 422 -29.72 31.30 8.37
C ALA A 422 -30.09 32.76 8.64
#